data_AF-A0AAD4Y4T8-F1
#
_entry.id   AF-A0AAD4Y4T8-F1
#
_cell.length_a   1.000
_cell.length_b   1.000
_cell.length_c   1.000
_cell.angle_alpha   90.00
_cell.angle_beta   90.00
_cell.angle_gamma   90.00
#
_symmetry.space_group_name_H-M   'P 1'
#
loop_
_entity.id
_entity.type
_entity.pdbx_description
1 polymer ?
#
loop_
_entity_poly.entity_id
_entity_poly.type
_entity_poly.pdbx_seq_one_letter_code
_entity_poly.pdbx_strand_id
1 'polypeptide(L)'
;MPKLADRKMCADEECSHPISMAVALQDYVAPDCRFLTIHQGQVVYVFSKLKGRGRLFWGGSVQGDYYGDGVARLGYFPSSIVREDQTLKPAKTDVKTDIWDFYCQ
;
A
#
# COMPACT_ATOMS: atom_id res chain seq x y z
N MET A 1 16.99 9.27 2.71
CA MET A 1 16.84 8.01 1.93
C MET A 1 16.19 8.34 0.59
N PRO A 2 16.53 7.65 -0.51
CA PRO A 2 15.91 7.90 -1.82
C PRO A 2 14.44 7.49 -1.84
N LYS A 3 13.63 8.20 -2.61
CA LYS A 3 12.22 7.87 -2.88
C LYS A 3 12.12 6.50 -3.57
N LEU A 4 11.09 5.71 -3.24
CA LEU A 4 10.86 4.41 -3.90
C LEU A 4 10.33 4.60 -5.34
N ALA A 5 9.56 5.66 -5.56
CA ALA A 5 9.04 6.07 -6.86
C ALA A 5 8.83 7.58 -6.87
N ASP A 6 8.72 8.17 -8.07
CA ASP A 6 8.35 9.59 -8.25
C ASP A 6 6.85 9.80 -8.44
N ARG A 7 6.12 8.71 -8.76
CA ARG A 7 4.69 8.72 -9.11
C ARG A 7 3.98 7.49 -8.55
N LYS A 8 2.69 7.65 -8.26
CA LYS A 8 1.79 6.61 -7.76
C LYS A 8 0.41 6.72 -8.42
N MET A 9 -0.27 5.59 -8.58
CA MET A 9 -1.67 5.53 -8.98
C MET A 9 -2.54 5.41 -7.73
N CYS A 10 -3.56 6.24 -7.63
CA CYS A 10 -4.52 6.28 -6.52
C CYS A 10 -5.96 6.25 -7.02
N ALA A 11 -6.90 6.00 -6.11
CA ALA A 11 -8.34 6.07 -6.39
C ALA A 11 -8.86 7.52 -6.52
N ASP A 12 -8.19 8.46 -5.86
CA ASP A 12 -8.48 9.89 -5.77
C ASP A 12 -7.18 10.69 -5.60
N GLU A 13 -7.23 12.02 -5.69
CA GLU A 13 -6.05 12.90 -5.65
C GLU A 13 -5.30 12.85 -4.31
N GLU A 14 -6.02 12.61 -3.22
CA GLU A 14 -5.46 12.52 -1.86
C GLU A 14 -5.04 11.09 -1.48
N CYS A 15 -5.30 10.10 -2.35
CA CYS A 15 -5.12 8.68 -2.05
C CYS A 15 -5.83 8.24 -0.76
N SER A 16 -6.95 8.89 -0.44
CA SER A 16 -7.72 8.69 0.78
C SER A 16 -8.63 7.46 0.71
N HIS A 17 -8.98 7.01 -0.49
CA HIS A 17 -9.84 5.85 -0.69
C HIS A 17 -9.05 4.62 -1.14
N PRO A 18 -9.44 3.42 -0.66
CA PRO A 18 -8.81 2.19 -1.12
C PRO A 18 -9.20 1.91 -2.57
N ILE A 19 -8.20 1.52 -3.35
CA ILE A 19 -8.32 1.00 -4.72
C ILE A 19 -8.96 -0.38 -4.68
N SER A 20 -8.44 -1.26 -3.83
CA SER A 20 -8.84 -2.67 -3.78
C SER A 20 -8.59 -3.28 -2.42
N MET A 21 -9.28 -4.38 -2.18
CA MET A 21 -9.03 -5.30 -1.09
C MET A 21 -8.28 -6.51 -1.65
N ALA A 22 -7.19 -6.88 -1.00
CA ALA A 22 -6.34 -7.98 -1.38
C ALA A 22 -6.09 -8.93 -0.21
N VAL A 23 -5.82 -10.19 -0.50
CA VAL A 23 -5.45 -11.20 0.50
C VAL A 23 -4.00 -11.60 0.30
N ALA A 24 -3.23 -11.63 1.38
CA ALA A 24 -1.84 -12.05 1.37
C ALA A 24 -1.73 -13.55 1.07
N LEU A 25 -0.92 -13.89 0.07
CA LEU A 25 -0.61 -15.26 -0.33
C LEU A 25 0.64 -15.81 0.37
N GLN A 26 1.52 -14.93 0.84
CA GLN A 26 2.82 -15.26 1.41
C GLN A 26 3.15 -14.30 2.55
N ASP A 27 3.98 -14.76 3.49
CA ASP A 27 4.56 -13.90 4.52
C ASP A 27 5.58 -12.93 3.93
N TYR A 28 5.63 -11.73 4.49
CA TYR A 28 6.61 -10.70 4.17
C TYR A 28 6.94 -9.89 5.42
N VAL A 29 8.21 -9.85 5.77
CA VAL A 29 8.70 -9.09 6.92
C VAL A 29 9.27 -7.77 6.41
N ALA A 30 8.80 -6.66 7.00
CA ALA A 30 9.24 -5.33 6.63
C ALA A 30 10.78 -5.19 6.84
N PRO A 31 11.56 -4.87 5.80
CA PRO A 31 13.01 -4.67 5.95
C PRO A 31 13.34 -3.34 6.64
N ASP A 32 12.45 -2.36 6.55
CA ASP A 32 12.53 -1.08 7.24
C ASP A 32 11.13 -0.53 7.51
N CYS A 33 11.07 0.59 8.24
CA CYS A 33 9.81 1.19 8.72
C CYS A 33 8.86 1.68 7.61
N ARG A 34 9.30 1.81 6.35
CA ARG A 34 8.42 2.20 5.24
C ARG A 34 7.54 1.06 4.77
N PHE A 35 7.92 -0.17 5.09
CA PHE A 35 7.23 -1.37 4.64
C PHE A 35 6.31 -1.92 5.73
N LEU A 36 5.28 -2.65 5.31
CA LEU A 36 4.41 -3.40 6.21
C LEU A 36 4.92 -4.82 6.36
N THR A 37 4.83 -5.33 7.59
CA THR A 37 4.90 -6.77 7.84
C THR A 37 3.51 -7.35 7.57
N ILE A 38 3.45 -8.36 6.72
CA ILE A 38 2.22 -8.99 6.26
C ILE A 38 2.38 -10.49 6.40
N HIS A 39 1.38 -11.14 6.96
CA HIS A 39 1.32 -12.59 7.10
C HIS A 39 0.31 -13.20 6.13
N GLN A 40 0.58 -14.42 5.69
CA GLN A 40 -0.31 -15.17 4.80
C GLN A 40 -1.74 -15.23 5.36
N GLY A 41 -2.71 -14.98 4.50
CA GLY A 41 -4.14 -14.95 4.84
C GLY A 41 -4.64 -13.61 5.39
N GLN A 42 -3.76 -12.65 5.71
CA GLN A 42 -4.21 -11.32 6.11
C GLN A 42 -4.84 -10.55 4.96
N VAL A 43 -5.89 -9.78 5.28
CA VAL A 43 -6.54 -8.85 4.35
C VAL A 43 -5.82 -7.52 4.38
N VAL A 44 -5.53 -6.99 3.19
CA VAL A 44 -4.81 -5.73 2.97
C VAL A 44 -5.66 -4.82 2.09
N TYR A 45 -5.88 -3.59 2.55
CA TYR A 45 -6.51 -2.54 1.75
C TYR A 45 -5.42 -1.77 1.02
N VAL A 46 -5.49 -1.76 -0.31
CA VAL A 46 -4.53 -1.10 -1.19
C VAL A 46 -5.00 0.32 -1.47
N PHE A 47 -4.20 1.33 -1.14
CA PHE A 47 -4.53 2.75 -1.37
C PHE A 47 -3.72 3.37 -2.51
N SER A 48 -2.51 2.85 -2.77
CA SER A 48 -1.67 3.34 -3.85
C SER A 48 -0.89 2.24 -4.54
N LYS A 49 -0.63 2.40 -5.84
CA LYS A 49 0.25 1.52 -6.63
C LYS A 49 1.38 2.36 -7.22
N LEU A 50 2.62 2.14 -6.78
CA LEU A 50 3.75 2.95 -7.25
C LEU A 50 4.02 2.71 -8.75
N LYS A 51 4.67 3.68 -9.41
CA LYS A 51 5.06 3.62 -10.83
C LYS A 51 6.58 3.64 -11.01
N GLY A 52 7.02 3.31 -12.23
CA GLY A 52 8.42 3.42 -12.62
C GLY A 52 9.33 2.43 -11.88
N ARG A 53 10.35 2.94 -11.20
CA ARG A 53 11.33 2.13 -10.46
C ARG A 53 10.71 1.38 -9.29
N GLY A 54 9.70 1.97 -8.64
CA GLY A 54 9.00 1.38 -7.49
C GLY A 54 7.80 0.53 -7.84
N ARG A 55 7.52 0.24 -9.12
CA ARG A 55 6.26 -0.41 -9.58
C ARG A 55 5.94 -1.77 -8.95
N LEU A 56 6.93 -2.42 -8.36
CA LEU A 56 6.77 -3.69 -7.66
C LEU A 56 6.12 -3.53 -6.28
N PHE A 57 6.02 -2.30 -5.77
CA PHE A 57 5.49 -2.01 -4.45
C PHE A 57 4.16 -1.27 -4.52
N TRP A 58 3.23 -1.70 -3.70
CA TRP A 58 1.96 -1.02 -3.46
C TRP A 58 1.92 -0.52 -2.02
N GLY A 59 1.16 0.55 -1.77
CA GLY A 59 0.94 1.13 -0.45
C GLY A 59 -0.45 0.80 0.05
N GLY A 60 -0.55 0.40 1.31
CA GLY A 60 -1.81 0.00 1.92
C GLY A 60 -1.76 -0.11 3.44
N SER A 61 -2.78 -0.75 4.01
CA SER A 61 -2.88 -1.09 5.45
C SER A 61 -3.46 -2.48 5.62
N VAL A 62 -3.04 -3.19 6.67
CA VAL A 62 -3.62 -4.48 7.05
C VAL A 62 -4.96 -4.24 7.77
N GLN A 63 -5.97 -5.09 7.53
CA GLN A 63 -7.32 -4.95 8.06
C GLN A 63 -7.37 -4.87 9.59
N GLY A 64 -6.50 -5.60 10.30
CA GLY A 64 -6.43 -5.58 11.76
C GLY A 64 -6.13 -4.19 12.34
N ASP A 65 -5.35 -3.39 11.60
CA ASP A 65 -5.01 -2.01 11.98
C ASP A 65 -6.09 -1.00 11.55
N TYR A 66 -7.01 -1.39 10.66
CA TYR A 66 -8.05 -0.50 10.10
C TYR A 66 -9.33 -0.45 10.96
N TYR A 67 -9.63 -1.52 11.70
CA TYR A 67 -10.80 -1.61 12.60
C TYR A 67 -10.43 -1.76 14.09
N GLY A 68 -9.13 -1.80 14.43
CA GLY A 68 -8.66 -1.72 15.81
C GLY A 68 -8.65 -0.27 16.33
N ASP A 69 -8.58 -0.10 17.66
CA ASP A 69 -8.50 1.19 18.37
C ASP A 69 -7.26 2.07 18.03
N GLY A 70 -6.48 1.68 17.02
CA GLY A 70 -5.24 2.35 16.60
C GLY A 70 -5.37 3.01 15.21
N VAL A 71 -4.48 3.96 14.94
CA VAL A 71 -4.35 4.56 13.61
C VAL A 71 -3.82 3.50 12.65
N ALA A 72 -4.57 3.23 11.57
CA ALA A 72 -4.18 2.29 10.52
C ALA A 72 -2.81 2.68 9.93
N ARG A 73 -1.79 1.85 10.18
CA ARG A 73 -0.43 2.12 9.69
C ARG A 73 -0.39 1.91 8.19
N LEU A 74 -0.08 2.98 7.46
CA LEU A 74 0.21 2.89 6.04
C LEU A 74 1.66 2.46 5.82
N GLY A 75 1.87 1.56 4.87
CA GLY A 75 3.21 1.22 4.41
C GLY A 75 3.19 0.42 3.12
N TYR A 76 4.39 0.14 2.61
CA TYR A 76 4.58 -0.51 1.33
C TYR A 76 4.79 -2.02 1.46
N PHE A 77 4.40 -2.75 0.42
CA PHE A 77 4.66 -4.19 0.30
C PHE A 77 4.74 -4.60 -1.17
N PRO A 78 5.42 -5.71 -1.49
CA PRO A 78 5.47 -6.20 -2.86
C PRO A 78 4.09 -6.57 -3.39
N SER A 79 3.72 -6.15 -4.59
CA SER A 79 2.42 -6.51 -5.17
C SER A 79 2.27 -8.02 -5.40
N SER A 80 3.38 -8.75 -5.56
CA SER A 80 3.40 -10.18 -5.84
C SER A 80 3.02 -11.07 -4.67
N ILE A 81 3.02 -10.55 -3.43
CA ILE A 81 2.68 -11.33 -2.24
C ILE A 81 1.18 -11.29 -1.91
N VAL A 82 0.39 -10.50 -2.65
CA VAL A 82 -1.06 -10.39 -2.45
C VAL A 82 -1.82 -10.77 -3.72
N ARG A 83 -3.06 -11.23 -3.54
CA ARG A 83 -4.04 -11.38 -4.62
C ARG A 83 -5.14 -10.36 -4.42
N GLU A 84 -5.38 -9.50 -5.40
CA GLU A 84 -6.53 -8.60 -5.37
C GLU A 84 -7.82 -9.41 -5.53
N ASP A 85 -8.67 -9.42 -4.52
CA ASP A 85 -9.94 -10.16 -4.53
C ASP A 85 -11.11 -9.25 -4.93
N GLN A 86 -11.08 -7.97 -4.54
CA GLN A 86 -12.13 -7.01 -4.88
C GLN A 86 -11.55 -5.65 -5.24
N THR A 87 -11.92 -5.11 -6.40
CA THR A 87 -11.67 -3.70 -6.74
C THR A 87 -12.79 -2.84 -6.15
N LEU A 88 -12.44 -1.89 -5.29
CA LEU A 88 -13.36 -0.97 -4.63
C LEU A 88 -13.52 0.34 -5.43
N LYS A 89 -12.39 0.93 -5.82
CA LYS A 89 -12.33 2.09 -6.72
C LYS A 89 -11.22 1.91 -7.75
N PRO A 90 -11.41 2.36 -9.00
CA PRO A 90 -10.39 2.21 -10.01
C PRO A 90 -9.20 3.15 -9.75
N ALA A 91 -7.98 2.63 -9.83
CA ALA A 91 -6.76 3.42 -9.70
C ALA A 91 -6.49 4.22 -10.99
N LYS A 92 -7.20 5.35 -11.17
CA LYS A 92 -7.12 6.18 -12.39
C LYS A 92 -6.33 7.47 -12.20
N THR A 93 -6.11 7.89 -10.96
CA THR A 93 -5.49 9.17 -10.66
C THR A 93 -3.98 8.99 -10.53
N ASP A 94 -3.22 9.63 -11.43
CA ASP A 94 -1.75 9.60 -11.41
C ASP A 94 -1.21 10.80 -10.63
N VAL A 95 -0.66 10.55 -9.44
CA VAL A 95 -0.21 11.56 -8.48
C VAL A 95 1.32 11.51 -8.35
N LYS A 96 1.96 12.67 -8.21
CA LYS A 96 3.38 12.74 -7.85
C LYS A 96 3.55 12.34 -6.39
N THR A 97 4.55 11.53 -6.08
CA THR A 97 4.85 11.17 -4.69
C THR A 97 5.53 12.32 -3.97
N ASP A 98 5.10 12.60 -2.75
CA ASP A 98 5.70 13.61 -1.90
C ASP A 98 6.82 13.01 -1.02
N ILE A 99 7.27 13.74 -0.01
CA ILE A 99 8.28 13.26 0.94
C ILE A 99 7.62 12.43 2.05
N TRP A 100 6.39 12.78 2.43
CA TRP A 100 5.61 12.13 3.47
C TRP A 100 5.22 10.70 3.11
N ASP A 101 5.04 10.42 1.81
CA ASP A 101 4.80 9.11 1.23
C ASP A 101 5.82 8.06 1.64
N PHE A 102 7.07 8.47 1.92
CA PHE A 102 8.15 7.55 2.28
C PHE A 102 8.70 7.81 3.67
N TYR A 103 8.03 8.66 4.45
CA TYR A 103 8.39 8.96 5.82
C TYR A 103 7.79 7.92 6.77
N CYS A 104 8.57 7.46 7.73
CA CYS A 104 8.09 6.50 8.72
C CYS A 104 7.28 7.20 9.79
N GLN A 105 6.02 6.80 9.93
CA GLN A 105 5.15 7.19 11.04
C GLN A 105 5.46 6.35 12.29
#